data_AF-A0A839LKD1-F1
#
_entry.id   AF-A0A839LKD1-F1
#
_cell.length_a   1.000
_cell.length_b   1.000
_cell.length_c   1.000
_cell.angle_alpha   90.00
_cell.angle_beta   90.00
_cell.angle_gamma   90.00
#
_symmetry.space_group_name_H-M   'P 1'
#
loop_
_entity.id
_entity.type
_entity.pdbx_description
1 polymer ?
#
loop_
_entity_poly.entity_id
_entity_poly.type
_entity_poly.pdbx_seq_one_letter_code
_entity_poly.pdbx_strand_id
1 'polypeptide(L)'
;MQSKPFSPSRGPVASGLLALCGLVAFGATAQSSGTHAAQASQVYRCPGPPVLYTDALSPKEAQEKGCRTIEGTPVTVVSVPKPRTAASGQVVSEGPPAAKVDPALQKARDSDRRGVLERELREAEAKLGELQKEYANGQPERRGDERNYQKYLDRVAELKASISRQEADIAAIKREITKLP
;
A
#
# COMPACT_ATOMS: atom_id res chain seq x y z
N MET A 1 64.63 15.54 3.35
CA MET A 1 64.30 14.47 4.33
C MET A 1 63.12 13.69 3.75
N GLN A 2 63.34 12.40 3.57
CA GLN A 2 62.62 11.51 2.66
C GLN A 2 61.22 11.10 3.15
N SER A 3 60.28 11.13 2.21
CA SER A 3 58.96 10.52 2.23
C SER A 3 59.05 8.98 2.24
N LYS A 4 58.26 8.31 3.09
CA LYS A 4 57.93 6.88 2.93
C LYS A 4 56.42 6.64 3.11
N PRO A 5 55.78 5.91 2.17
CA PRO A 5 54.35 5.56 2.24
C PRO A 5 54.11 4.31 3.10
N PHE A 6 53.00 4.30 3.84
CA PHE A 6 52.51 3.14 4.57
C PHE A 6 51.59 2.31 3.65
N SER A 7 52.04 1.13 3.25
CA SER A 7 51.24 0.12 2.53
C SER A 7 50.83 -1.02 3.47
N PRO A 8 49.73 -1.72 3.17
CA PRO A 8 49.06 -2.66 4.07
C PRO A 8 49.74 -4.05 4.12
N SER A 9 49.85 -4.64 5.32
CA SER A 9 50.33 -6.01 5.49
C SER A 9 49.21 -7.02 5.25
N ARG A 10 49.32 -7.78 4.15
CA ARG A 10 48.69 -9.11 4.00
C ARG A 10 49.55 -10.13 4.75
N GLY A 11 48.92 -10.92 5.63
CA GLY A 11 49.48 -12.14 6.21
C GLY A 11 48.58 -13.35 5.87
N PRO A 12 49.13 -14.59 5.76
CA PRO A 12 48.48 -15.69 5.06
C PRO A 12 47.96 -16.85 5.96
N VAL A 13 47.03 -17.62 5.37
CA VAL A 13 46.70 -19.07 5.44
C VAL A 13 46.69 -19.88 6.75
N ALA A 14 45.58 -20.61 6.99
CA ALA A 14 45.50 -22.07 7.21
C ALA A 14 44.03 -22.47 7.48
N SER A 15 43.39 -23.23 6.57
CA SER A 15 43.19 -24.69 6.62
C SER A 15 42.19 -25.19 7.67
N GLY A 16 41.03 -25.62 7.18
CA GLY A 16 40.00 -26.33 7.93
C GLY A 16 39.02 -27.00 6.98
N LEU A 17 39.51 -27.99 6.23
CA LEU A 17 38.74 -28.85 5.34
C LEU A 17 38.03 -29.92 6.20
N LEU A 18 36.70 -29.90 6.26
CA LEU A 18 35.91 -31.05 6.69
C LEU A 18 34.91 -31.38 5.57
N ALA A 19 35.33 -32.35 4.76
CA ALA A 19 34.54 -32.95 3.71
C ALA A 19 33.48 -33.87 4.31
N LEU A 20 32.23 -33.65 3.95
CA LEU A 20 31.17 -34.67 3.98
C LEU A 20 30.56 -34.72 2.59
N CYS A 21 31.05 -35.68 1.80
CA CYS A 21 30.38 -36.16 0.61
C CYS A 21 29.06 -36.83 1.01
N GLY A 22 27.94 -36.20 0.65
CA GLY A 22 26.61 -36.80 0.65
C GLY A 22 25.96 -36.57 -0.70
N LEU A 23 26.11 -37.55 -1.58
CA LEU A 23 25.55 -37.61 -2.93
C LEU A 23 24.04 -37.85 -2.82
N VAL A 24 23.21 -36.87 -3.18
CA VAL A 24 21.77 -37.10 -3.40
C VAL A 24 21.35 -36.49 -4.73
N ALA A 25 20.81 -37.36 -5.58
CA ALA A 25 20.44 -37.13 -6.96
C ALA A 25 19.12 -36.34 -7.11
N PHE A 26 19.01 -35.66 -8.25
CA PHE A 26 17.82 -35.31 -9.02
C PHE A 26 16.46 -35.21 -8.30
N GLY A 27 15.92 -34.00 -8.25
CA GLY A 27 14.49 -33.76 -8.05
C GLY A 27 14.11 -32.37 -8.55
N ALA A 28 13.66 -32.27 -9.80
CA ALA A 28 13.02 -31.07 -10.32
C ALA A 28 11.71 -30.83 -9.54
N THR A 29 11.73 -29.94 -8.55
CA THR A 29 10.52 -29.55 -7.83
C THR A 29 9.73 -28.58 -8.72
N ALA A 30 8.78 -29.12 -9.47
CA ALA A 30 7.69 -28.40 -10.08
C ALA A 30 6.95 -27.63 -8.97
N GLN A 31 7.04 -26.30 -8.99
CA GLN A 31 6.24 -25.43 -8.12
C GLN A 31 4.80 -25.49 -8.64
N SER A 32 3.98 -26.35 -8.03
CA SER A 32 2.54 -26.35 -8.20
C SER A 32 1.98 -25.08 -7.55
N SER A 33 1.64 -24.09 -8.36
CA SER A 33 0.84 -22.95 -7.94
C SER A 33 -0.51 -23.45 -7.44
N GLY A 34 -0.68 -23.50 -6.11
CA GLY A 34 -1.94 -23.82 -5.47
C GLY A 34 -3.00 -22.81 -5.87
N THR A 35 -4.03 -23.27 -6.56
CA THR A 35 -5.28 -22.54 -6.74
C THR A 35 -5.95 -22.41 -5.38
N HIS A 36 -5.88 -21.24 -4.75
CA HIS A 36 -6.77 -20.91 -3.64
C HIS A 36 -8.19 -20.74 -4.17
N ALA A 37 -8.99 -21.82 -4.13
CA ALA A 37 -10.42 -21.72 -4.28
C ALA A 37 -10.95 -20.85 -3.12
N ALA A 38 -11.65 -19.76 -3.44
CA ALA A 38 -12.39 -18.98 -2.47
C ALA A 38 -13.50 -19.90 -1.89
N GLN A 39 -13.23 -20.46 -0.72
CA GLN A 39 -14.21 -21.22 0.05
C GLN A 39 -15.28 -20.21 0.51
N ALA A 40 -16.54 -20.45 0.17
CA ALA A 40 -17.66 -19.69 0.71
C ALA A 40 -17.70 -19.91 2.24
N SER A 41 -17.20 -18.95 3.02
CA SER A 41 -17.22 -19.01 4.48
C SER A 41 -18.66 -18.82 4.96
N GLN A 42 -19.26 -19.87 5.53
CA GLN A 42 -20.59 -19.81 6.15
C GLN A 42 -20.53 -18.89 7.38
N VAL A 43 -21.36 -17.84 7.41
CA VAL A 43 -21.44 -16.91 8.53
C VAL A 43 -22.61 -17.30 9.42
N TYR A 44 -22.37 -17.37 10.74
CA TYR A 44 -23.38 -17.72 11.73
C TYR A 44 -23.79 -16.49 12.54
N ARG A 45 -25.09 -16.39 12.83
CA ARG A 45 -25.68 -15.39 13.74
C ARG A 45 -26.06 -16.05 15.05
N CYS A 46 -25.32 -15.73 16.11
CA CYS A 46 -25.54 -16.28 17.44
C CYS A 46 -26.48 -15.40 18.27
N PRO A 47 -27.49 -15.99 18.94
CA PRO A 47 -28.40 -15.25 19.81
C PRO A 47 -27.69 -14.81 21.11
N GLY A 48 -27.93 -13.57 21.53
CA GLY A 48 -27.39 -12.99 22.76
C GLY A 48 -27.39 -11.46 22.72
N PRO A 49 -27.30 -10.75 23.86
CA PRO A 49 -26.94 -9.34 23.91
C PRO A 49 -25.41 -9.20 24.11
N PRO A 50 -24.64 -8.67 23.14
CA PRO A 50 -25.02 -8.32 21.77
C PRO A 50 -25.07 -9.53 20.81
N VAL A 51 -25.83 -9.39 19.72
CA VAL A 51 -25.95 -10.44 18.68
C VAL A 51 -24.61 -10.54 17.95
N LEU A 52 -23.98 -11.71 18.00
CA LEU A 52 -22.66 -11.95 17.42
C LEU A 52 -22.76 -12.58 16.03
N TYR A 53 -22.00 -12.05 15.07
CA TYR A 53 -21.83 -12.64 13.74
C TYR A 53 -20.40 -13.18 13.63
N THR A 54 -20.23 -14.45 13.24
CA THR A 54 -18.92 -15.10 13.16
C THR A 54 -18.86 -16.16 12.07
N ASP A 55 -17.71 -16.25 11.41
CA ASP A 55 -17.32 -17.24 10.39
C ASP A 55 -16.34 -18.30 10.94
N ALA A 56 -15.95 -18.18 12.21
CA ALA A 56 -14.93 -19.01 12.85
C ALA A 56 -15.50 -20.27 13.54
N LEU A 57 -16.81 -20.49 13.52
CA LEU A 57 -17.47 -21.64 14.15
C LEU A 57 -17.71 -22.77 13.15
N SER A 58 -17.54 -24.02 13.59
CA SER A 58 -17.99 -25.17 12.81
C SER A 58 -19.52 -25.32 12.84
N PRO A 59 -20.14 -26.03 11.87
CA PRO A 59 -21.59 -26.22 11.84
C PRO A 59 -22.17 -26.85 13.12
N LYS A 60 -21.41 -27.76 13.74
CA LYS A 60 -21.82 -28.43 14.99
C LYS A 60 -21.77 -27.47 16.18
N GLU A 61 -20.70 -26.70 16.32
CA GLU A 61 -20.57 -25.72 17.40
C GLU A 61 -21.58 -24.58 17.28
N ALA A 62 -21.88 -24.14 16.05
CA ALA A 62 -22.92 -23.16 15.80
C ALA A 62 -24.30 -23.69 16.22
N GLN A 63 -24.61 -24.95 15.93
CA GLN A 63 -25.87 -25.57 16.31
C GLN A 63 -26.01 -25.72 17.84
N GLU A 64 -24.94 -26.14 18.51
CA GLU A 64 -24.89 -26.26 19.98
C GLU A 64 -25.06 -24.90 20.67
N LYS A 65 -24.52 -23.83 20.09
CA LYS A 65 -24.66 -22.45 20.58
C LYS A 65 -25.96 -21.76 20.14
N GLY A 66 -26.85 -22.47 19.44
CA GLY A 66 -28.11 -21.93 18.93
C GLY A 66 -27.93 -20.86 17.85
N CYS A 67 -26.77 -20.79 17.22
CA CYS A 67 -26.49 -19.86 16.13
C CYS A 67 -27.18 -20.32 14.84
N ARG A 68 -27.77 -19.37 14.11
CA ARG A 68 -28.40 -19.62 12.81
C ARG A 68 -27.39 -19.37 11.69
N THR A 69 -27.24 -20.31 10.77
CA THR A 69 -26.47 -20.10 9.53
C THR A 69 -27.15 -19.04 8.68
N ILE A 70 -26.43 -17.99 8.33
CA ILE A 70 -26.83 -17.03 7.31
C ILE A 70 -25.94 -17.34 6.12
N GLU A 71 -26.51 -17.94 5.09
CA GLU A 71 -25.92 -17.86 3.76
C GLU A 71 -25.97 -16.39 3.37
N GLY A 72 -24.85 -15.68 3.56
CA GLY A 72 -24.67 -14.40 2.91
C GLY A 72 -24.89 -14.65 1.43
N THR A 73 -25.89 -13.97 0.84
CA THR A 73 -25.98 -13.85 -0.62
C THR A 73 -24.57 -13.62 -1.13
N PRO A 74 -24.10 -14.40 -2.13
CA PRO A 74 -22.70 -14.34 -2.51
C PRO A 74 -22.36 -12.89 -2.77
N VAL A 75 -21.44 -12.34 -1.98
CA VAL A 75 -20.87 -11.02 -2.27
C VAL A 75 -20.35 -11.18 -3.68
N THR A 76 -21.04 -10.59 -4.65
CA THR A 76 -20.60 -10.56 -6.03
C THR A 76 -19.43 -9.60 -6.09
N VAL A 77 -18.29 -10.06 -5.56
CA VAL A 77 -17.00 -9.53 -5.96
C VAL A 77 -16.94 -9.85 -7.44
N VAL A 78 -17.34 -8.88 -8.27
CA VAL A 78 -17.05 -8.90 -9.69
C VAL A 78 -15.54 -8.84 -9.76
N SER A 79 -14.93 -10.02 -9.78
CA SER A 79 -13.52 -10.19 -10.06
C SER A 79 -13.32 -9.65 -11.46
N VAL A 80 -12.73 -8.45 -11.55
CA VAL A 80 -12.29 -7.90 -12.83
C VAL A 80 -11.40 -8.97 -13.46
N PRO A 81 -11.74 -9.51 -14.64
CA PRO A 81 -10.93 -10.54 -15.27
C PRO A 81 -9.52 -9.98 -15.44
N LYS A 82 -8.56 -10.54 -14.69
CA LYS A 82 -7.14 -10.28 -14.86
C LYS A 82 -6.83 -10.57 -16.34
N PRO A 83 -6.36 -9.61 -17.14
CA PRO A 83 -6.12 -9.85 -18.55
C PRO A 83 -5.07 -10.95 -18.66
N ARG A 84 -5.49 -12.15 -19.07
CA ARG A 84 -4.60 -13.19 -19.56
C ARG A 84 -4.07 -12.70 -20.89
N THR A 85 -2.78 -12.39 -20.96
CA THR A 85 -2.06 -12.38 -22.21
C THR A 85 -2.01 -13.82 -22.73
N ALA A 86 -2.94 -14.20 -23.59
CA ALA A 86 -2.83 -15.41 -24.40
C ALA A 86 -3.52 -15.23 -25.75
N ALA A 87 -2.73 -15.51 -26.78
CA ALA A 87 -3.04 -15.72 -28.18
C ALA A 87 -4.53 -15.80 -28.57
N SER A 88 -4.91 -14.91 -29.49
CA SER A 88 -5.82 -15.11 -30.62
C SER A 88 -6.97 -16.12 -30.41
N GLY A 89 -8.09 -15.65 -29.83
CA GLY A 89 -9.34 -16.41 -29.77
C GLY A 89 -10.48 -15.52 -29.31
N GLN A 90 -11.19 -14.93 -30.27
CA GLN A 90 -12.25 -13.95 -30.08
C GLN A 90 -13.53 -14.63 -29.53
N VAL A 91 -13.87 -14.38 -28.27
CA VAL A 91 -15.23 -14.59 -27.72
C VAL A 91 -15.70 -13.26 -27.15
N VAL A 92 -16.55 -12.58 -27.92
CA VAL A 92 -17.25 -11.37 -27.53
C VAL A 92 -18.38 -11.76 -26.58
N SER A 93 -18.19 -11.54 -25.29
CA SER A 93 -19.27 -11.60 -24.31
C SER A 93 -19.96 -10.24 -24.30
N GLU A 94 -21.08 -10.14 -25.00
CA GLU A 94 -21.90 -8.93 -25.12
C GLU A 94 -22.68 -8.72 -23.82
N GLY A 95 -22.04 -8.09 -22.84
CA GLY A 95 -22.75 -7.48 -21.71
C GLY A 95 -23.64 -6.33 -22.23
N PRO A 96 -24.74 -5.99 -21.53
CA PRO A 96 -25.65 -4.93 -21.96
C PRO A 96 -24.85 -3.66 -22.26
N PRO A 97 -25.14 -2.94 -23.36
CA PRO A 97 -24.35 -1.80 -23.78
C PRO A 97 -24.29 -0.82 -22.61
N ALA A 98 -23.07 -0.52 -22.13
CA ALA A 98 -22.85 0.50 -21.14
C ALA A 98 -23.59 1.75 -21.61
N ALA A 99 -24.61 2.17 -20.86
CA ALA A 99 -25.41 3.34 -21.21
C ALA A 99 -24.43 4.50 -21.41
N LYS A 100 -24.35 5.01 -22.64
CA LYS A 100 -23.43 6.11 -22.97
C LYS A 100 -23.84 7.31 -22.12
N VAL A 101 -22.97 7.71 -21.20
CA VAL A 101 -23.19 8.90 -20.38
C VAL A 101 -23.26 10.11 -21.32
N ASP A 102 -24.21 11.00 -21.08
CA ASP A 102 -24.34 12.24 -21.85
C ASP A 102 -23.03 13.05 -21.80
N PRO A 103 -22.49 13.52 -22.94
CA PRO A 103 -21.20 14.20 -23.00
C PRO A 103 -21.18 15.54 -22.24
N ALA A 104 -22.32 16.23 -22.11
CA ALA A 104 -22.41 17.44 -21.31
C ALA A 104 -22.35 17.11 -19.81
N LEU A 105 -23.03 16.03 -19.38
CA LEU A 105 -22.94 15.55 -18.00
C LEU A 105 -21.52 15.09 -17.64
N GLN A 106 -20.82 14.44 -18.57
CA GLN A 106 -19.43 14.02 -18.38
C GLN A 106 -18.51 15.23 -18.19
N LYS A 107 -18.61 16.24 -19.07
CA LYS A 107 -17.84 17.49 -18.95
C LYS A 107 -18.11 18.22 -17.64
N ALA A 108 -19.36 18.28 -17.19
CA ALA A 108 -19.71 18.90 -15.91
C ALA A 108 -19.00 18.19 -14.74
N ARG A 109 -18.99 16.85 -14.71
CA ARG A 109 -18.28 16.06 -13.69
C ARG A 109 -16.77 16.27 -13.74
N ASP A 110 -16.19 16.35 -14.94
CA ASP A 110 -14.75 16.60 -15.10
C ASP A 110 -14.38 18.01 -14.61
N SER A 111 -15.23 19.01 -14.85
CA SER A 111 -15.03 20.36 -14.34
C SER A 111 -15.15 20.44 -12.81
N ASP A 112 -16.09 19.72 -12.20
CA ASP A 112 -16.24 19.64 -10.75
C ASP A 112 -15.03 18.94 -10.11
N ARG A 113 -14.61 17.80 -10.68
CA ARG A 113 -13.40 17.09 -10.27
C ARG A 113 -12.16 17.98 -10.34
N ARG A 114 -12.01 18.78 -11.40
CA ARG A 114 -10.93 19.77 -11.53
C ARG A 114 -11.02 20.81 -10.41
N GLY A 115 -12.19 21.38 -10.16
CA GLY A 115 -12.39 22.39 -9.13
C GLY A 115 -12.11 21.89 -7.71
N VAL A 116 -12.43 20.62 -7.40
CA VAL A 116 -12.08 19.98 -6.13
C VAL A 116 -10.57 19.87 -5.98
N LEU A 117 -9.87 19.31 -6.99
CA LEU A 117 -8.42 19.15 -6.94
C LEU A 117 -7.67 20.50 -6.88
N GLU A 118 -8.17 21.54 -7.55
CA GLU A 118 -7.59 22.88 -7.48
C GLU A 118 -7.75 23.53 -6.09
N ARG A 119 -8.86 23.24 -5.39
CA ARG A 119 -9.04 23.69 -4.00
C ARG A 119 -8.08 22.95 -3.06
N GLU A 120 -8.01 21.63 -3.17
CA GLU A 120 -7.07 20.80 -2.40
C GLU A 120 -5.62 21.22 -2.66
N LEU A 121 -5.27 21.53 -3.92
CA LEU A 121 -3.95 22.04 -4.29
C LEU A 121 -3.62 23.33 -3.55
N ARG A 122 -4.54 24.30 -3.51
CA ARG A 122 -4.34 25.56 -2.80
C ARG A 122 -4.16 25.37 -1.30
N GLU A 123 -4.94 24.47 -0.69
CA GLU A 123 -4.81 24.14 0.73
C GLU A 123 -3.46 23.46 1.02
N ALA A 124 -3.03 22.54 0.16
CA ALA A 124 -1.73 21.88 0.27
C ALA A 124 -0.56 22.85 0.12
N GLU A 125 -0.62 23.77 -0.84
CA GLU A 125 0.38 24.83 -1.04
C GLU A 125 0.42 25.82 0.12
N ALA A 126 -0.73 26.18 0.69
CA ALA A 126 -0.80 27.02 1.89
C ALA A 126 -0.12 26.34 3.09
N LYS A 127 -0.41 25.07 3.33
CA LYS A 127 0.21 24.26 4.38
C LYS A 127 1.71 24.10 4.18
N LEU A 128 2.17 23.91 2.94
CA LEU A 128 3.61 23.92 2.63
C LEU A 128 4.25 25.27 3.01
N GLY A 129 3.58 26.37 2.68
CA GLY A 129 4.05 27.71 3.03
C GLY A 129 4.16 27.93 4.54
N GLU A 130 3.22 27.40 5.33
CA GLU A 130 3.28 27.44 6.80
C GLU A 130 4.45 26.60 7.35
N LEU A 131 4.63 25.37 6.85
CA LEU A 131 5.74 24.50 7.24
C LEU A 131 7.10 25.11 6.89
N GLN A 132 7.23 25.72 5.71
CA GLN A 132 8.46 26.40 5.29
C GLN A 132 8.77 27.62 6.15
N LYS A 133 7.74 28.41 6.52
CA LYS A 133 7.89 29.54 7.46
C LYS A 133 8.36 29.06 8.83
N GLU A 134 7.77 27.99 9.36
CA GLU A 134 8.20 27.45 10.66
C GLU A 134 9.63 26.89 10.58
N TYR A 135 9.95 26.13 9.51
CA TYR A 135 11.26 25.54 9.32
C TYR A 135 12.37 26.59 9.18
N ALA A 136 12.05 27.80 8.72
CA ALA A 136 12.96 28.95 8.68
C ALA A 136 14.36 28.60 8.14
N ASN A 137 14.41 27.93 6.98
CA ASN A 137 15.65 27.45 6.34
C ASN A 137 16.49 26.50 7.21
N GLY A 138 15.83 25.68 8.05
CA GLY A 138 16.48 24.72 8.94
C GLY A 138 16.91 25.31 10.27
N GLN A 139 16.53 26.55 10.54
CA GLN A 139 16.80 27.26 11.79
C GLN A 139 15.48 27.76 12.40
N PRO A 140 14.53 26.86 12.72
CA PRO A 140 13.30 27.27 13.40
C PRO A 140 13.65 27.94 14.73
N GLU A 141 12.82 28.90 15.14
CA GLU A 141 12.95 29.55 16.45
C GLU A 141 12.86 28.49 17.57
N ARG A 142 13.69 28.62 18.60
CA ARG A 142 13.66 27.69 19.74
C ARG A 142 12.44 27.99 20.59
N ARG A 143 11.63 26.97 20.84
CA ARG A 143 10.47 27.09 21.70
C ARG A 143 10.87 26.92 23.18
N GLY A 144 10.17 27.57 24.09
CA GLY A 144 10.49 27.54 25.53
C GLY A 144 10.37 26.15 26.18
N ASP A 145 9.56 25.27 25.61
CA ASP A 145 9.38 23.87 25.99
C ASP A 145 10.53 22.95 25.55
N GLU A 146 11.38 23.41 24.62
CA GLU A 146 12.54 22.70 24.09
C GLU A 146 13.79 22.90 24.98
N ARG A 147 13.66 22.59 26.28
CA ARG A 147 14.79 22.71 27.22
C ARG A 147 15.96 21.79 26.87
N ASN A 148 15.70 20.68 26.18
CA ASN A 148 16.70 19.75 25.67
C ASN A 148 16.99 20.05 24.19
N TYR A 149 18.28 20.18 23.83
CA TYR A 149 18.71 20.41 22.45
C TYR A 149 18.32 19.27 21.50
N GLN A 150 18.25 18.03 21.96
CA GLN A 150 17.83 16.91 21.11
C GLN A 150 16.39 17.07 20.61
N LYS A 151 15.47 17.56 21.47
CA LYS A 151 14.07 17.82 21.06
C LYS A 151 13.98 18.84 19.93
N TYR A 152 14.84 19.87 19.97
CA TYR A 152 14.94 20.85 18.91
C TYR A 152 15.37 20.19 17.59
N LEU A 153 16.44 19.38 17.61
CA LEU A 153 16.92 18.66 16.44
C LEU A 153 15.86 17.71 15.87
N ASP A 154 15.15 16.99 16.72
CA ASP A 154 14.09 16.07 16.33
C ASP A 154 12.94 16.84 15.66
N ARG A 155 12.53 17.99 16.20
CA ARG A 155 11.51 18.84 15.56
C ARG A 155 11.98 19.38 14.21
N VAL A 156 13.23 19.84 14.09
CA VAL A 156 13.80 20.32 12.82
C VAL A 156 13.75 19.21 11.78
N ALA A 157 14.12 17.98 12.16
CA ALA A 157 14.05 16.82 11.29
C ALA A 157 12.61 16.48 10.89
N GLU A 158 11.65 16.54 11.83
CA GLU A 158 10.24 16.29 11.57
C GLU A 158 9.61 17.36 10.66
N LEU A 159 9.96 18.64 10.84
CA LEU A 159 9.55 19.73 9.96
C LEU A 159 10.05 19.48 8.53
N LYS A 160 11.32 19.12 8.38
CA LYS A 160 11.89 18.78 7.07
C LYS A 160 11.19 17.58 6.42
N ALA A 161 10.92 16.53 7.19
CA ALA A 161 10.18 15.37 6.69
C ALA A 161 8.75 15.73 6.29
N SER A 162 8.07 16.57 7.08
CA SER A 162 6.72 17.07 6.78
C SER A 162 6.68 17.91 5.51
N ILE A 163 7.65 18.78 5.29
CA ILE A 163 7.81 19.55 4.05
C ILE A 163 7.95 18.60 2.86
N SER A 164 8.83 17.60 2.94
CA SER A 164 9.05 16.66 1.85
C SER A 164 7.79 15.85 1.51
N ARG A 165 7.01 15.42 2.51
CA ARG A 165 5.72 14.75 2.28
C ARG A 165 4.72 15.70 1.61
N GLN A 166 4.63 16.94 2.10
CA GLN A 166 3.70 17.93 1.56
C GLN A 166 4.03 18.31 0.11
N GLU A 167 5.31 18.40 -0.25
CA GLU A 167 5.78 18.62 -1.62
C GLU A 167 5.39 17.44 -2.53
N ALA A 168 5.49 16.20 -2.04
CA ALA A 168 5.06 15.02 -2.76
C ALA A 168 3.54 15.02 -3.00
N ASP A 169 2.74 15.42 -2.01
CA ASP A 169 1.28 15.55 -2.14
C ASP A 169 0.91 16.59 -3.21
N ILE A 170 1.54 17.77 -3.18
CA ILE A 170 1.36 18.81 -4.20
C ILE A 170 1.70 18.27 -5.59
N ALA A 171 2.81 17.55 -5.73
CA ALA A 171 3.21 16.96 -6.99
C ALA A 171 2.21 15.88 -7.47
N ALA A 172 1.64 15.09 -6.56
CA ALA A 172 0.62 14.11 -6.89
C ALA A 172 -0.67 14.77 -7.39
N ILE A 173 -1.18 15.79 -6.66
CA ILE A 173 -2.39 16.53 -7.05
C ILE A 173 -2.21 17.20 -8.43
N LYS A 174 -1.06 17.84 -8.67
CA LYS A 174 -0.76 18.46 -9.98
C LYS A 174 -0.77 17.44 -11.13
N ARG A 175 -0.31 16.21 -10.90
CA ARG A 175 -0.39 15.13 -11.89
C ARG A 175 -1.83 14.71 -12.14
N GLU A 176 -2.66 14.60 -11.12
CA GLU A 176 -4.09 14.25 -11.26
C GLU A 176 -4.85 15.32 -12.05
N ILE A 177 -4.60 16.61 -11.79
CA ILE A 177 -5.19 17.71 -12.57
C ILE A 177 -4.81 17.61 -14.05
N THR A 178 -3.54 17.27 -14.34
CA THR A 178 -3.02 17.14 -15.71
C THR A 178 -3.63 15.94 -16.45
N LYS A 179 -4.09 14.91 -15.74
CA LYS A 179 -4.78 13.75 -16.32
C LYS A 179 -6.24 14.04 -16.69
N LEU A 180 -6.81 15.15 -16.22
CA LEU A 180 -8.19 15.52 -16.56
C LEU A 180 -8.26 16.00 -18.01
N PRO A 181 -9.33 15.62 -18.75
CA PRO A 181 -9.50 15.98 -20.17
C PRO A 181 -9.76 17.47 -20.41
#